data_AF-A0A819WR78-F1
#
_entry.id   AF-A0A819WR78-F1
#
_cell.length_a   1.000
_cell.length_b   1.000
_cell.length_c   1.000
_cell.angle_alpha   90.00
_cell.angle_beta   90.00
_cell.angle_gamma   90.00
#
_symmetry.space_group_name_H-M   'P 1'
#
loop_
_entity.id
_entity.type
_entity.pdbx_description
1 polymer ?
#
loop_
_entity_poly.entity_id
_entity_poly.type
_entity_poly.pdbx_seq_one_letter_code
_entity_poly.pdbx_strand_id
1 'polypeptide(L)'
;MSDEIKKRIQTYFNYSSSTQSKWICKLCSDKIKKRQMPSRAVVNKLKLCDVPRELKKLNNLEKHLIALRLPFMKIVNLTSGKLSSRLSQKGTKEPLHCVPSDVQDTVTTLPRPV
;
A
#
# COMPACT_ATOMS: atom_id res chain seq x y z
N MET A 1 26.76 -5.89 8.65
CA MET A 1 26.12 -6.35 7.40
C MET A 1 27.00 -7.49 6.87
N SER A 2 26.57 -8.75 7.05
CA SER A 2 27.44 -9.94 7.01
C SER A 2 28.11 -10.18 5.65
N ASP A 3 29.38 -10.60 5.64
CA ASP A 3 30.18 -10.85 4.44
C ASP A 3 29.58 -11.89 3.49
N GLU A 4 28.75 -12.77 4.02
CA GLU A 4 27.90 -13.71 3.27
C GLU A 4 26.99 -13.01 2.23
N ILE A 5 26.42 -11.84 2.58
CA ILE A 5 25.53 -11.08 1.69
C ILE A 5 26.32 -10.53 0.50
N LYS A 6 27.55 -10.05 0.73
CA LYS A 6 28.41 -9.52 -0.33
C LYS A 6 28.83 -10.63 -1.29
N LYS A 7 29.21 -11.79 -0.76
CA LYS A 7 29.59 -12.98 -1.55
C LYS A 7 28.44 -13.44 -2.45
N ARG A 8 27.20 -13.38 -1.95
CA ARG A 8 25.99 -13.72 -2.72
C ARG A 8 25.61 -12.67 -3.77
N ILE A 9 25.84 -11.39 -3.51
CA ILE A 9 25.69 -10.34 -4.54
C ILE A 9 26.71 -10.58 -5.67
N GLN A 10 27.94 -11.01 -5.33
CA GLN A 10 28.99 -11.32 -6.30
C GLN A 10 28.58 -12.45 -7.27
N THR A 11 27.84 -13.46 -6.81
CA THR A 11 27.31 -14.54 -7.69
C THR A 11 26.34 -14.04 -8.76
N TYR A 12 25.62 -12.92 -8.54
CA TYR A 12 24.79 -12.33 -9.59
C TYR A 12 25.62 -11.67 -10.69
N PHE A 13 26.85 -11.22 -10.40
CA PHE A 13 27.76 -10.62 -11.37
C PHE A 13 28.60 -11.66 -12.12
N ASN A 14 28.95 -12.76 -11.47
CA ASN A 14 29.86 -13.78 -12.01
C ASN A 14 29.15 -14.95 -12.72
N TYR A 15 27.84 -14.88 -12.94
CA TYR A 15 27.11 -15.98 -13.58
C TYR A 15 27.39 -16.01 -15.09
N SER A 16 28.16 -17.00 -15.54
CA SER A 16 28.54 -17.18 -16.95
C SER A 16 27.31 -17.46 -17.84
N SER A 17 27.19 -16.67 -18.90
CA SER A 17 26.04 -16.64 -19.81
C SER A 17 25.96 -17.90 -20.68
N SER A 18 25.09 -18.85 -20.33
CA SER A 18 24.60 -19.87 -21.27
C SER A 18 23.37 -19.30 -22.00
N THR A 19 23.61 -18.71 -23.17
CA THR A 19 22.74 -18.52 -24.36
C THR A 19 21.27 -18.05 -24.24
N GLN A 20 20.70 -17.83 -23.06
CA GLN A 20 19.31 -17.40 -22.89
C GLN A 20 19.24 -16.02 -22.23
N SER A 21 18.52 -15.09 -22.86
CA SER A 21 18.28 -13.76 -22.31
C SER A 21 17.47 -13.86 -21.02
N LYS A 22 18.11 -13.57 -19.90
CA LYS A 22 17.46 -13.55 -18.59
C LYS A 22 17.03 -12.13 -18.25
N TRP A 23 15.81 -11.99 -17.74
CA TRP A 23 15.25 -10.72 -17.32
C TRP A 23 15.40 -10.56 -15.81
N ILE A 24 15.85 -9.38 -15.39
CA ILE A 24 15.89 -9.00 -13.98
C ILE A 24 15.06 -7.73 -13.78
N CYS A 25 14.35 -7.66 -12.65
CA CYS A 25 13.57 -6.48 -12.31
C CYS A 25 14.49 -5.25 -12.17
N LYS A 26 14.05 -4.07 -12.67
CA LYS A 26 14.84 -2.84 -12.62
C LYS A 26 15.32 -2.51 -11.19
N LEU A 27 14.43 -2.60 -10.20
CA LEU A 27 14.75 -2.35 -8.80
C LEU A 27 15.84 -3.29 -8.24
N CYS A 28 15.78 -4.55 -8.66
CA CYS A 28 16.74 -5.59 -8.28
C CYS A 28 18.11 -5.28 -8.89
N SER A 29 18.13 -4.93 -10.18
CA SER A 29 19.34 -4.49 -10.90
C SER A 29 19.96 -3.26 -10.24
N ASP A 30 19.17 -2.23 -9.94
CA ASP A 30 19.66 -1.00 -9.32
C ASP A 30 20.25 -1.23 -7.92
N LYS A 31 19.65 -2.13 -7.13
CA LYS A 31 20.17 -2.53 -5.82
C LYS A 31 21.47 -3.31 -5.93
N ILE A 32 21.53 -4.28 -6.84
CA ILE A 32 22.73 -5.09 -7.10
C ILE A 32 23.89 -4.22 -7.59
N LYS A 33 23.65 -3.28 -8.52
CA LYS A 33 24.64 -2.28 -8.98
C LYS A 33 25.20 -1.44 -7.82
N LYS A 34 24.35 -1.09 -6.85
CA LYS A 34 24.74 -0.38 -5.62
C LYS A 34 25.37 -1.29 -4.55
N ARG A 35 25.65 -2.56 -4.85
CA ARG A 35 26.13 -3.60 -3.92
C ARG A 35 25.22 -3.76 -2.68
N GLN A 36 23.92 -3.56 -2.86
CA GLN A 36 22.89 -3.74 -1.84
C GLN A 36 22.04 -4.97 -2.15
N MET A 37 21.61 -5.68 -1.11
CA MET A 37 20.69 -6.80 -1.25
C MET A 37 19.30 -6.27 -1.66
N PRO A 38 18.67 -6.77 -2.75
CA PRO A 38 17.31 -6.40 -3.09
C PRO A 38 16.34 -6.76 -1.96
N SER A 39 15.38 -5.89 -1.68
CA SER A 39 14.40 -6.08 -0.59
C SER A 39 13.51 -7.29 -0.81
N ARG A 40 13.19 -7.61 -2.07
CA ARG A 40 12.30 -8.72 -2.47
C ARG A 40 13.06 -10.00 -2.85
N ALA A 41 14.28 -10.19 -2.35
CA ALA A 41 15.09 -11.35 -2.71
C ALA A 41 14.80 -12.55 -1.79
N VAL A 42 14.50 -13.73 -2.34
CA VAL A 42 14.27 -14.94 -1.52
C VAL A 42 15.47 -15.23 -0.59
N VAL A 43 16.68 -14.93 -1.05
CA VAL A 43 17.92 -15.13 -0.28
C VAL A 43 18.00 -14.28 1.00
N ASN A 44 17.25 -13.17 1.10
CA ASN A 44 17.17 -12.37 2.31
C ASN A 44 15.98 -12.78 3.21
N LYS A 45 15.34 -13.92 2.92
CA LYS A 45 14.11 -14.43 3.55
C LYS A 45 12.91 -13.49 3.38
N LEU A 46 12.88 -12.70 2.31
CA LEU A 46 11.87 -11.66 2.08
C LEU A 46 11.75 -10.71 3.29
N LYS A 47 12.87 -10.45 3.96
CA LYS A 47 12.89 -9.69 5.21
C LYS A 47 12.35 -8.28 4.95
N LEU A 48 11.28 -7.95 5.67
CA LEU A 48 10.75 -6.60 5.73
C LEU A 48 11.56 -5.77 6.73
N CYS A 49 11.57 -4.45 6.53
CA CYS A 49 12.09 -3.54 7.54
C CYS A 49 11.27 -3.68 8.82
N ASP A 50 11.94 -3.54 9.97
CA ASP A 50 11.24 -3.51 11.24
C ASP A 50 10.23 -2.35 11.27
N VAL A 51 9.10 -2.57 11.94
CA VAL A 51 8.10 -1.54 12.14
C VAL A 51 8.75 -0.35 12.87
N PRO A 52 8.65 0.89 12.36
CA PRO A 52 9.20 2.08 13.01
C PRO A 52 8.69 2.23 14.45
N ARG A 53 9.49 2.81 15.34
CA ARG A 53 9.14 2.92 16.77
C ARG A 53 7.87 3.73 17.00
N GLU A 54 7.67 4.72 16.16
CA GLU A 54 6.52 5.61 16.11
C GLU A 54 5.23 4.81 15.84
N LEU A 55 5.30 3.86 14.91
CA LEU A 55 4.15 3.01 14.54
C LEU A 55 3.87 1.90 15.55
N LYS A 56 4.84 1.54 16.41
CA LYS A 56 4.66 0.51 17.44
C LYS A 56 3.71 0.96 18.56
N LYS A 57 3.65 2.26 18.85
CA LYS A 57 2.85 2.83 19.94
C LYS A 57 1.40 3.14 19.56
N LEU A 58 1.04 2.98 18.28
CA LEU A 58 -0.29 3.30 17.80
C LEU A 58 -1.35 2.39 18.40
N ASN A 59 -2.47 2.99 18.80
CA ASN A 59 -3.65 2.27 19.23
C ASN A 59 -4.36 1.63 18.01
N ASN A 60 -5.38 0.81 18.26
CA ASN A 60 -6.08 0.08 17.18
C ASN A 60 -6.77 1.02 16.19
N LEU A 61 -7.30 2.17 16.65
CA LEU A 61 -7.94 3.16 15.78
C LEU A 61 -6.91 3.81 14.85
N GLU A 62 -5.79 4.28 15.40
CA GLU A 62 -4.75 4.95 14.64
C GLU A 62 -4.11 4.01 13.61
N LYS A 63 -3.89 2.74 13.97
CA LYS A 63 -3.44 1.70 13.04
C LYS A 63 -4.39 1.54 11.86
N HIS A 64 -5.70 1.59 12.11
CA HIS A 64 -6.69 1.54 11.04
C HIS A 64 -6.63 2.80 10.17
N LEU A 65 -6.48 3.99 10.75
CA LEU A 65 -6.40 5.25 10.00
C LEU A 65 -5.21 5.30 9.05
N ILE A 66 -4.07 4.72 9.42
CA ILE A 66 -2.86 4.71 8.57
C ILE A 66 -2.72 3.45 7.71
N ALA A 67 -3.67 2.51 7.79
CA ALA A 67 -3.59 1.27 7.04
C ALA A 67 -3.71 1.57 5.54
N LEU A 68 -2.78 1.00 4.75
CA LEU A 68 -2.83 1.09 3.27
C LEU A 68 -4.13 0.53 2.68
N ARG A 69 -4.81 -0.35 3.42
CA ARG A 69 -6.08 -0.96 3.06
C ARG A 69 -7.04 -0.75 4.23
N LEU A 70 -7.95 0.20 4.10
CA LEU A 70 -8.98 0.42 5.11
C LEU A 70 -9.96 -0.78 5.05
N PRO A 71 -10.15 -1.53 6.15
CA PRO A 71 -11.01 -2.71 6.17
C PRO A 71 -12.50 -2.41 5.92
N PHE A 72 -12.87 -1.13 5.81
CA PHE A 72 -14.22 -0.67 5.49
C PHE A 72 -14.35 -0.11 4.08
N MET A 73 -13.35 -0.27 3.20
CA MET A 73 -13.53 0.06 1.78
C MET A 73 -14.55 -0.90 1.16
N LYS A 74 -15.82 -0.49 1.15
CA LYS A 74 -16.86 -1.12 0.37
C LYS A 74 -16.55 -0.87 -1.09
N ILE A 75 -16.21 -1.93 -1.83
CA ILE A 75 -16.21 -1.88 -3.29
C ILE A 75 -17.67 -1.74 -3.70
N VAL A 76 -18.08 -0.52 -4.01
CA VAL A 76 -19.39 -0.27 -4.62
C VAL A 76 -19.20 -0.35 -6.13
N ASN A 77 -20.04 -1.15 -6.79
CA ASN A 77 -20.20 -1.01 -8.23
C ASN A 77 -20.74 0.40 -8.47
N LEU A 78 -19.96 1.25 -9.13
CA LEU A 78 -20.55 2.36 -9.85
C LEU A 78 -21.55 1.73 -10.80
N THR A 79 -22.83 2.05 -10.66
CA THR A 79 -23.85 1.69 -11.64
C THR A 79 -23.54 2.43 -12.93
N SER A 80 -22.57 1.90 -13.68
CA SER A 80 -22.18 2.30 -15.02
C SER A 80 -23.28 1.85 -15.98
N GLY A 81 -24.45 2.44 -15.82
CA GLY A 81 -25.67 2.01 -16.49
C GLY A 81 -26.75 3.06 -16.29
N LYS A 82 -26.60 4.20 -16.95
CA LYS A 82 -27.68 5.16 -17.25
C LYS A 82 -28.64 5.43 -16.08
N LEU A 83 -28.12 5.82 -14.90
CA LEU A 83 -29.01 6.36 -13.88
C LEU A 83 -29.30 7.83 -14.22
N SER A 84 -30.42 8.02 -14.93
CA SER A 84 -31.26 9.22 -15.07
C SER A 84 -30.57 10.59 -15.12
N SER A 85 -30.87 11.37 -16.16
CA SER A 85 -30.48 12.77 -16.34
C SER A 85 -30.72 13.71 -15.12
N ARG A 86 -31.46 13.26 -14.10
CA ARG A 86 -31.72 13.99 -12.85
C ARG A 86 -30.65 13.87 -11.76
N LEU A 87 -29.69 12.94 -11.87
CA LEU A 87 -28.59 12.78 -10.89
C LEU A 87 -27.23 13.29 -11.41
N SER A 88 -27.22 13.91 -12.59
CA SER A 88 -26.06 14.62 -13.11
C SER A 88 -25.91 15.92 -12.31
N GLN A 89 -25.05 15.90 -11.30
CA GLN A 89 -24.69 17.09 -10.53
C GLN A 89 -23.90 18.03 -11.45
N LYS A 90 -24.56 19.07 -11.96
CA LYS A 90 -23.90 20.12 -12.75
C LYS A 90 -23.20 21.08 -11.78
N GLY A 91 -21.90 21.30 -11.97
CA GLY A 91 -21.15 22.38 -11.31
C GLY A 91 -20.06 21.97 -10.34
N THR A 92 -19.77 20.68 -10.16
CA THR A 92 -18.72 20.20 -9.24
C THR A 92 -17.75 19.30 -9.99
N LYS A 93 -16.44 19.51 -9.79
CA LYS A 93 -15.39 18.71 -10.45
C LYS A 93 -15.25 17.30 -9.88
N GLU A 94 -15.75 17.08 -8.66
CA GLU A 94 -15.63 15.81 -7.94
C GLU A 94 -17.00 15.27 -7.50
N PRO A 95 -17.16 13.94 -7.34
CA PRO A 95 -18.42 13.33 -6.94
C PRO A 95 -18.83 13.72 -5.52
N LEU A 96 -20.00 14.34 -5.34
CA LEU A 96 -20.56 14.58 -4.01
C LEU A 96 -21.41 13.37 -3.59
N HIS A 97 -21.06 12.77 -2.46
CA HIS A 97 -21.85 11.73 -1.81
C HIS A 97 -22.79 12.37 -0.78
N CYS A 98 -24.08 12.49 -1.10
CA CYS A 98 -25.10 12.87 -0.12
C CYS A 98 -25.41 11.64 0.75
N VAL A 99 -24.78 11.54 1.91
CA VAL A 99 -25.15 10.54 2.93
C VAL A 99 -26.40 11.06 3.63
N PRO A 100 -27.58 10.41 3.52
CA PRO A 100 -28.73 10.77 4.33
C PRO A 100 -28.34 10.58 5.79
N SER A 101 -28.18 11.70 6.49
CA SER A 101 -27.82 11.70 7.90
C SER A 101 -29.08 12.05 8.67
N ASP A 102 -29.52 11.15 9.55
CA ASP A 102 -30.51 11.50 10.54
C ASP A 102 -29.83 12.41 11.56
N VAL A 103 -30.14 13.70 11.47
CA VAL A 103 -29.54 14.73 12.33
C VAL A 103 -29.87 14.44 13.79
N GLN A 104 -31.04 13.87 14.09
CA GLN A 104 -31.45 13.56 15.46
C GLN A 104 -30.64 12.39 16.02
N ASP A 105 -30.48 11.33 15.25
CA ASP A 105 -29.65 10.17 15.64
C ASP A 105 -28.18 10.57 15.80
N THR A 106 -27.68 11.42 14.91
CA THR A 106 -26.29 11.90 14.96
C THR A 106 -26.02 12.74 16.21
N VAL A 107 -26.95 13.63 16.60
CA VAL A 107 -26.81 14.50 17.78
C VAL A 107 -27.01 13.74 19.10
N THR A 108 -27.70 12.60 19.07
CA THR A 108 -27.97 11.78 20.26
C THR A 108 -26.95 10.65 20.46
N THR A 109 -26.37 10.13 19.38
CA THR A 109 -25.39 9.04 19.42
C THR A 109 -23.96 9.51 19.73
N LEU A 110 -23.64 10.77 19.46
CA LEU A 110 -22.30 11.29 19.76
C LEU A 110 -22.09 11.50 21.27
N PRO A 111 -21.01 10.96 21.86
CA PRO A 111 -20.73 11.13 23.28
C PRO A 111 -20.51 12.61 23.59
N ARG A 112 -21.31 13.15 24.52
CA ARG A 112 -21.14 14.52 25.00
C ARG A 112 -19.97 14.59 25.98
N PRO A 113 -19.12 15.62 25.90
CA PRO A 113 -18.10 15.85 26.92
C PRO A 113 -18.80 16.07 28.28
N VAL A 114 -18.34 15.33 29.28
CA VAL A 114 -18.64 15.58 30.70
C VAL A 114 -17.75 16.67 31.27
#